data_AF-A0A7C1KMD9-F1
#
_entry.id   AF-A0A7C1KMD9-F1
#
_cell.length_a   1.000
_cell.length_b   1.000
_cell.length_c   1.000
_cell.angle_alpha   90.00
_cell.angle_beta   90.00
_cell.angle_gamma   90.00
#
_symmetry.space_group_name_H-M   'P 1'
#
loop_
_entity.id
_entity.type
_entity.pdbx_description
1 polymer ?
#
loop_
_entity_poly.entity_id
_entity_poly.type
_entity_poly.pdbx_seq_one_letter_code
_entity_poly.pdbx_strand_id
1 'polypeptide(L)'
;MNQFLFSTKNDFFKTKELVVKIDDESIVFRKPTIDWVGPTHKTTKYNKSYEEWRNLVLYDDRLITGKFEIDDEDSDEDQVVIYYREE
;
A
#
# COMPACT_ATOMS: atom_id res chain seq x y z
N MET A 1 -15.20 6.84 -8.75
CA MET A 1 -14.00 6.75 -7.91
C MET A 1 -14.17 5.57 -6.98
N ASN A 2 -13.43 4.49 -7.21
CA ASN A 2 -13.52 3.29 -6.38
C ASN A 2 -12.73 3.50 -5.08
N GLN A 3 -13.17 2.85 -4.00
CA GLN A 3 -12.51 2.89 -2.70
C GLN A 3 -11.91 1.52 -2.39
N PHE A 4 -10.61 1.50 -2.08
CA PHE A 4 -9.91 0.30 -1.65
C PHE A 4 -9.37 0.45 -0.23
N LEU A 5 -9.65 -0.52 0.63
CA LEU A 5 -9.13 -0.58 1.99
C LEU A 5 -8.09 -1.70 2.08
N PHE A 6 -6.83 -1.31 2.20
CA PHE A 6 -5.74 -2.23 2.48
C PHE A 6 -5.51 -2.33 3.99
N SER A 7 -5.58 -3.55 4.55
CA SER A 7 -5.32 -3.81 5.97
C SER A 7 -4.18 -4.82 6.09
N THR A 8 -3.10 -4.47 6.77
CA THR A 8 -1.92 -5.34 6.86
C THR A 8 -1.22 -5.27 8.22
N LYS A 9 -0.49 -6.34 8.55
CA LYS A 9 0.48 -6.41 9.64
C LYS A 9 1.94 -6.25 9.17
N ASN A 10 2.18 -6.13 7.86
CA ASN A 10 3.52 -6.05 7.30
C ASN A 10 4.24 -4.79 7.82
N ASP A 11 5.47 -4.97 8.31
CA ASP A 11 6.29 -3.93 8.93
C ASP A 11 6.55 -2.74 8.01
N PHE A 12 6.62 -2.96 6.69
CA PHE A 12 6.78 -1.90 5.70
C PHE A 12 5.73 -0.78 5.85
N PHE A 13 4.48 -1.17 6.13
CA PHE A 13 3.34 -0.26 6.26
C PHE A 13 3.24 0.40 7.65
N LYS A 14 4.16 0.11 8.58
CA LYS A 14 4.27 0.85 9.85
C LYS A 14 4.76 2.29 9.64
N THR A 15 5.37 2.57 8.49
CA THR A 15 5.74 3.93 8.06
C THR A 15 4.49 4.80 7.99
N LYS A 16 4.56 6.04 8.51
CA LYS A 16 3.41 6.95 8.60
C LYS A 16 2.89 7.40 7.23
N GLU A 17 3.78 7.48 6.25
CA GLU A 17 3.50 8.01 4.93
C GLU A 17 4.14 7.11 3.88
N LEU A 18 3.39 6.84 2.81
CA LEU A 18 3.83 6.03 1.68
C LEU A 18 3.55 6.77 0.38
N VAL A 19 4.46 6.65 -0.57
CA VAL A 19 4.21 6.97 -1.96
C VAL A 19 3.44 5.79 -2.55
N VAL A 20 2.32 6.08 -3.23
CA VAL A 20 1.48 5.06 -3.84
C VAL A 20 1.38 5.35 -5.32
N LYS A 21 1.74 4.37 -6.14
CA LYS A 21 1.53 4.39 -7.59
C LYS A 21 0.57 3.28 -7.93
N ILE A 22 -0.54 3.64 -8.57
CA ILE A 22 -1.55 2.71 -9.06
C ILE A 22 -1.36 2.66 -10.57
N ASP A 23 -1.06 1.48 -11.07
CA ASP A 23 -1.01 1.14 -12.49
C ASP A 23 -2.19 0.19 -12.82
N ASP A 24 -2.42 -0.11 -14.10
CA ASP A 24 -3.56 -0.95 -14.51
C ASP A 24 -3.46 -2.41 -14.00
N GLU A 25 -2.25 -2.88 -13.75
CA GLU A 25 -1.97 -4.28 -13.37
C GLU A 25 -1.45 -4.43 -11.93
N SER A 26 -0.98 -3.35 -11.30
CA SER A 26 -0.33 -3.41 -10.00
C SER A 26 -0.47 -2.14 -9.18
N ILE A 27 -0.25 -2.28 -7.87
CA ILE A 27 -0.14 -1.18 -6.93
C ILE A 27 1.25 -1.24 -6.32
N VAL A 28 2.00 -0.16 -6.45
CA VAL A 28 3.35 -0.02 -5.91
C VAL A 28 3.34 0.93 -4.74
N PHE A 29 3.79 0.44 -3.59
CA PHE A 29 4.02 1.22 -2.38
C PHE A 29 5.51 1.46 -2.21
N ARG A 30 5.90 2.71 -1.95
CA ARG A 30 7.30 3.08 -1.68
C ARG A 30 7.40 3.94 -0.44
N LYS A 31 8.50 3.82 0.30
CA LYS A 31 8.83 4.79 1.35
C LYS A 31 9.21 6.13 0.69
N PRO A 32 8.73 7.27 1.18
CA PRO A 32 9.16 8.57 0.68
C PRO A 32 10.65 8.78 1.00
N THR A 33 11.44 9.19 0.01
CA THR A 33 12.85 9.56 0.16
C THR A 33 13.00 11.06 0.46
N ILE A 34 14.18 11.48 0.91
CA ILE A 34 14.45 12.90 1.25
C ILE A 34 14.20 13.82 0.05
N ASP A 35 14.54 13.35 -1.15
CA ASP A 35 14.40 14.11 -2.40
C ASP A 35 13.01 13.96 -3.05
N TRP A 36 12.07 13.26 -2.40
CA TRP A 36 10.74 13.05 -2.97
C TRP A 36 9.91 14.33 -2.97
N VAL A 37 9.56 14.80 -4.17
CA VAL A 37 8.65 15.93 -4.38
C VAL A 37 7.38 15.40 -5.05
N GLY A 38 6.39 15.04 -4.23
CA GLY A 38 5.13 14.50 -4.74
C GLY A 38 4.12 14.13 -3.65
N PRO A 39 2.91 13.70 -4.04
CA PRO A 39 1.86 13.31 -3.10
C PRO A 39 2.27 12.07 -2.31
N THR A 40 1.88 12.04 -1.04
CA THR A 40 2.04 10.90 -0.13
C THR A 40 0.69 10.53 0.47
N HIS A 41 0.52 9.25 0.80
CA HIS A 41 -0.67 8.73 1.45
C HIS A 41 -0.35 8.34 2.89
N LYS A 42 -1.20 8.77 3.82
CA LYS A 42 -1.03 8.49 5.25
C LYS A 42 -1.56 7.11 5.61
N THR A 43 -0.76 6.32 6.30
CA THR A 43 -1.22 5.06 6.90
C THR A 43 -1.85 5.35 8.26
N THR A 44 -3.02 4.78 8.52
CA THR A 44 -3.72 4.94 9.79
C THR A 44 -3.48 3.72 10.66
N LYS A 45 -2.96 3.91 11.86
CA LYS A 45 -2.81 2.84 12.85
C LYS A 45 -4.19 2.46 13.39
N TYR A 46 -4.54 1.18 13.31
CA TYR A 46 -5.73 0.65 13.94
C TYR A 46 -5.33 -0.04 15.24
N ASN A 47 -5.94 0.38 16.35
CA ASN A 47 -5.75 -0.15 17.71
C ASN A 47 -4.41 0.23 18.40
N LYS A 48 -4.45 0.47 19.72
CA LYS A 48 -3.26 0.81 20.55
C LYS A 48 -2.52 -0.42 21.10
N SER A 49 -3.02 -1.63 20.86
CA SER A 49 -2.45 -2.88 21.39
C SER A 49 -1.24 -3.38 20.60
N TYR A 50 -0.52 -4.33 21.21
CA TYR A 50 0.77 -4.94 20.79
C TYR A 50 0.86 -5.46 19.35
N GLU A 51 -0.27 -5.64 18.65
CA GLU A 51 -0.32 -6.04 17.25
C GLU A 51 -0.75 -4.85 16.38
N GLU A 52 0.22 -4.07 15.91
CA GLU A 52 -0.02 -2.83 15.16
C GLU A 52 -0.55 -3.10 13.75
N TRP A 53 -1.86 -3.28 13.62
CA TRP A 53 -2.53 -3.26 12.31
C TRP A 53 -2.49 -1.86 11.71
N ARG A 54 -2.23 -1.78 10.41
CA ARG A 54 -2.25 -0.53 9.63
C ARG A 54 -3.28 -0.64 8.52
N ASN A 55 -4.09 0.41 8.40
CA ASN A 55 -5.06 0.57 7.33
C ASN A 55 -4.60 1.69 6.39
N LEU A 56 -4.75 1.46 5.10
CA LEU A 56 -4.53 2.45 4.05
C LEU A 56 -5.76 2.47 3.14
N VAL A 57 -6.31 3.66 2.92
CA VAL A 57 -7.47 3.86 2.04
C VAL A 57 -7.00 4.56 0.78
N LEU A 58 -7.29 3.96 -0.37
CA LEU A 58 -6.96 4.48 -1.68
C LEU A 58 -8.25 4.77 -2.46
N TYR A 59 -8.24 5.85 -3.24
CA TYR A 59 -9.36 6.27 -4.09
C TYR A 59 -8.88 6.47 -5.52
N ASP A 60 -9.24 5.55 -6.43
CA ASP A 60 -8.84 5.58 -7.85
C ASP A 60 -9.82 4.72 -8.66
N ASP A 61 -10.20 5.16 -9.86
CA ASP A 61 -11.16 4.45 -10.73
C ASP A 61 -10.59 3.15 -11.35
N ARG A 62 -9.26 3.00 -11.36
CA ARG A 62 -8.57 1.79 -11.84
C ARG A 62 -8.49 0.69 -10.79
N LEU A 63 -8.82 1.00 -9.53
CA LEU A 63 -8.83 0.00 -8.47
C LEU A 63 -10.00 -0.96 -8.69
N ILE A 64 -9.65 -2.19 -9.03
CA ILE A 64 -10.53 -3.34 -9.13
C ILE A 64 -10.66 -4.03 -7.77
N THR A 65 -11.85 -4.57 -7.47
CA THR A 65 -12.10 -5.33 -6.24
C THR A 65 -11.73 -6.79 -6.45
N GLY A 66 -10.82 -7.32 -5.64
CA GLY A 66 -10.46 -8.76 -5.65
C GLY A 66 -9.32 -9.07 -4.68
N LYS A 67 -8.67 -10.22 -4.87
CA LYS A 67 -7.58 -10.67 -4.00
C LYS A 67 -6.25 -10.08 -4.49
N PHE A 68 -5.52 -9.48 -3.55
CA PHE A 68 -4.23 -8.87 -3.78
C PHE A 68 -3.15 -9.68 -3.07
N GLU A 69 -2.05 -9.97 -3.75
CA GLU A 69 -0.91 -10.66 -3.16
C GLU A 69 0.35 -9.83 -3.36
N ILE A 70 1.17 -9.78 -2.29
CA ILE A 70 2.49 -9.15 -2.36
C ILE A 70 3.36 -10.06 -3.20
N ASP A 71 4.06 -9.46 -4.15
CA ASP A 71 5.08 -10.16 -4.92
C ASP A 71 6.43 -9.95 -4.25
N ASP A 72 6.92 -10.98 -3.57
CA ASP A 72 8.21 -10.92 -2.87
C ASP A 72 9.41 -10.88 -3.83
N GLU A 73 9.25 -11.21 -5.13
CA GLU A 73 10.33 -11.13 -6.11
C GLU A 73 10.51 -9.70 -6.63
N ASP A 74 9.40 -8.96 -6.81
CA ASP A 74 9.39 -7.56 -7.22
C ASP A 74 9.42 -6.55 -6.05
N SER A 75 9.37 -7.05 -4.81
CA SER A 75 9.44 -6.23 -3.59
C SER A 75 10.83 -6.25 -2.95
N ASP A 76 11.20 -5.13 -2.36
CA ASP A 76 12.44 -4.94 -1.62
C ASP A 76 12.20 -4.17 -0.30
N GLU A 77 13.26 -3.78 0.39
CA GLU A 77 13.15 -3.09 1.69
C GLU A 77 12.47 -1.71 1.59
N ASP A 78 12.53 -1.05 0.43
CA ASP A 78 12.04 0.30 0.16
C ASP A 78 10.79 0.34 -0.73
N GLN A 79 10.47 -0.77 -1.39
CA GLN A 79 9.31 -0.92 -2.26
C GLN A 79 8.54 -2.22 -2.02
N VAL A 80 7.20 -2.13 -1.96
CA VAL A 80 6.30 -3.29 -2.00
C VAL A 80 5.44 -3.21 -3.26
N VAL A 81 5.46 -4.27 -4.06
CA VAL A 81 4.63 -4.42 -5.26
C VAL A 81 3.52 -5.41 -4.96
N ILE A 82 2.30 -5.01 -5.31
CA ILE A 82 1.11 -5.82 -5.13
C ILE A 82 0.47 -6.01 -6.49
N TYR A 83 0.34 -7.27 -6.93
CA TYR A 83 -0.39 -7.61 -8.15
C TYR A 83 -1.82 -7.99 -7.82
N TYR A 84 -2.70 -7.67 -8.75
CA TYR A 84 -4.04 -8.23 -8.76
C TYR A 84 -3.98 -9.69 -9.22
N ARG A 85 -4.56 -10.62 -8.45
CA ARG A 85 -4.85 -11.96 -8.95
C ARG A 85 -6.34 -12.04 -9.25
N GLU A 86 -6.67 -12.23 -10.53
CA GLU A 86 -7.99 -12.75 -10.91
C GLU A 86 -8.15 -14.14 -10.28
N GLU A 87 -9.24 -14.33 -9.51
CA GLU A 87 -9.68 -15.65 -9.07
C GLU A 87 -10.14 -16.52 -10.25
#